data_AF-A0A3D2XDY1-F1
#
_entry.id   AF-A0A3D2XDY1-F1
#
_cell.length_a   1.000
_cell.length_b   1.000
_cell.length_c   1.000
_cell.angle_alpha   90.00
_cell.angle_beta   90.00
_cell.angle_gamma   90.00
#
_symmetry.space_group_name_H-M   'P 1'
#
loop_
_entity.id
_entity.type
_entity.pdbx_description
1 polymer ?
#
loop_
_entity_poly.entity_id
_entity_poly.type
_entity_poly.pdbx_seq_one_letter_code
_entity_poly.pdbx_strand_id
1 'polypeptide(L)'
;MYNFTLHQRITRICEQQGLLLSGDDLGFYTRLSANATAIESLYRSLYSNHLAADALFEQLLITLIRGHQQRTRELRARDANKAAKGQWFLSNEICGMSLYVDRFCGKLNDLPARLPYLESLGVNFLHIMPIFESPAGESDGGYAVSDFRKVDQRFGTIDDLRALQKSMQQKEMYLMLDIVLNHTSHHHEWAVKAKKGDPV
;
A
#
# COMPACT_ATOMS: atom_id res chain seq x y z
N MET A 1 -6.80 16.73 -22.21
CA MET A 1 -5.97 17.77 -22.87
C MET A 1 -4.58 17.71 -22.24
N TYR A 2 -3.51 17.69 -23.04
CA TYR A 2 -2.14 17.60 -22.53
C TYR A 2 -1.77 18.87 -21.75
N ASN A 3 -1.34 18.73 -20.49
CA ASN A 3 -0.93 19.86 -19.65
C ASN A 3 0.61 19.94 -19.65
N PHE A 4 1.14 20.82 -20.52
CA PHE A 4 2.58 20.98 -20.72
C PHE A 4 3.30 21.44 -19.43
N THR A 5 2.71 22.36 -18.68
CA THR A 5 3.29 22.88 -17.43
C THR A 5 3.39 21.78 -16.37
N LEU A 6 2.34 20.98 -16.21
CA LEU A 6 2.36 19.83 -15.30
C LEU A 6 3.41 18.79 -15.71
N HIS A 7 3.52 18.52 -17.01
CA HIS A 7 4.52 17.60 -17.53
C HIS A 7 5.94 18.06 -17.19
N GLN A 8 6.29 19.33 -17.48
CA GLN A 8 7.60 19.89 -17.13
C GLN A 8 7.89 19.82 -15.63
N ARG A 9 6.88 20.08 -14.78
CA ARG A 9 7.01 19.96 -13.33
C ARG A 9 7.35 18.53 -12.90
N ILE A 10 6.64 17.54 -13.44
CA ILE A 10 6.90 16.12 -13.15
C ILE A 10 8.30 15.71 -13.60
N THR A 11 8.70 16.05 -14.83
CA THR A 11 10.03 15.78 -15.37
C THR A 11 11.12 16.32 -14.45
N ARG A 12 11.00 17.59 -14.04
CA ARG A 12 11.94 18.22 -13.11
C ARG A 12 12.02 17.49 -11.76
N ILE A 13 10.87 17.12 -11.17
CA ILE A 13 10.85 16.41 -9.88
C ILE A 13 11.49 15.02 -10.02
N CYS A 14 11.21 14.30 -11.11
CA CYS A 14 11.83 13.01 -11.40
C CYS A 14 13.36 13.13 -11.46
N GLU A 15 13.89 14.08 -12.22
CA GLU A 15 15.33 14.35 -12.32
C GLU A 15 15.94 14.69 -10.96
N GLN A 16 15.28 15.55 -10.17
CA GLN A 16 15.73 15.93 -8.82
C GLN A 16 15.73 14.76 -7.83
N GLN A 17 14.82 13.79 -7.98
CA GLN A 17 14.80 12.56 -7.17
C GLN A 17 15.71 11.47 -7.75
N GLY A 18 16.43 11.73 -8.85
CA GLY A 18 17.32 10.76 -9.48
C GLY A 18 16.60 9.62 -10.20
N LEU A 19 15.34 9.81 -10.58
CA LEU A 19 14.60 8.85 -11.40
C LEU A 19 15.09 8.94 -12.86
N LEU A 20 15.43 7.81 -13.45
CA LEU A 20 15.83 7.77 -14.86
C LEU A 20 14.59 7.89 -15.75
N LEU A 21 14.61 8.79 -16.73
CA LEU A 21 13.52 8.94 -17.71
C LEU A 21 13.65 7.93 -18.87
N SER A 22 14.41 6.85 -18.65
CA SER A 22 14.73 5.80 -19.59
C SER A 22 14.95 4.48 -18.85
N GLY A 23 15.15 3.38 -19.58
CA GLY A 23 15.44 2.07 -18.99
C GLY A 23 14.34 1.58 -18.04
N ASP A 24 14.74 1.06 -16.89
CA ASP A 24 13.85 0.37 -15.94
C ASP A 24 12.78 1.28 -15.30
N ASP A 25 12.99 2.60 -15.31
CA ASP A 25 12.08 3.58 -14.71
C ASP A 25 11.11 4.21 -15.72
N LEU A 26 11.37 4.02 -17.04
CA LEU A 26 10.54 4.58 -18.11
C LEU A 26 9.07 4.19 -17.96
N GLY A 27 8.79 2.92 -17.64
CA GLY A 27 7.42 2.45 -17.47
C GLY A 27 6.66 3.17 -16.36
N PHE A 28 7.33 3.50 -15.24
CA PHE A 28 6.72 4.29 -14.18
C PHE A 28 6.50 5.74 -14.62
N TYR A 29 7.51 6.37 -15.23
CA TYR A 29 7.39 7.75 -15.72
C TYR A 29 6.26 7.91 -16.75
N THR A 30 6.13 6.97 -17.70
CA THR A 30 5.06 6.96 -18.69
C THR A 30 3.68 6.86 -18.03
N ARG A 31 3.50 5.95 -17.05
CA ARG A 31 2.24 5.81 -16.32
C ARG A 31 1.91 7.05 -15.49
N LEU A 32 2.88 7.61 -14.78
CA LEU A 32 2.69 8.83 -14.00
C LEU A 32 2.28 9.98 -14.91
N SER A 33 2.99 10.19 -16.02
CA SER A 33 2.70 11.25 -16.99
C SER A 33 1.33 11.08 -17.64
N ALA A 34 0.94 9.86 -18.00
CA ALA A 34 -0.36 9.58 -18.61
C ALA A 34 -1.54 9.86 -17.66
N ASN A 35 -1.34 9.70 -16.35
CA ASN A 35 -2.38 9.90 -15.33
C ASN A 35 -2.26 11.23 -14.58
N ALA A 36 -1.21 12.01 -14.84
CA ALA A 36 -0.87 13.22 -14.11
C ALA A 36 -2.02 14.22 -14.04
N THR A 37 -2.67 14.51 -15.17
CA THR A 37 -3.78 15.45 -15.24
C THR A 37 -4.98 15.01 -14.41
N ALA A 38 -5.27 13.70 -14.37
CA ALA A 38 -6.35 13.17 -13.55
C ALA A 38 -6.02 13.28 -12.06
N ILE A 39 -4.80 12.92 -11.68
CA ILE A 39 -4.29 13.05 -10.30
C ILE A 39 -4.34 14.51 -9.84
N GLU A 40 -3.84 15.45 -10.66
CA GLU A 40 -3.88 16.87 -10.33
C GLU A 40 -5.32 17.37 -10.22
N SER A 41 -6.19 17.05 -11.18
CA SER A 41 -7.59 17.50 -11.16
C SER A 41 -8.32 17.05 -9.90
N LEU A 42 -8.19 15.77 -9.52
CA LEU A 42 -8.79 15.22 -8.29
C LEU A 42 -8.19 15.84 -7.02
N TYR A 43 -6.88 16.11 -7.01
CA TYR A 43 -6.25 16.79 -5.89
C TYR A 43 -6.75 18.23 -5.75
N ARG A 44 -6.81 18.98 -6.86
CA ARG A 44 -7.23 20.38 -6.87
C ARG A 44 -8.71 20.55 -6.55
N SER A 45 -9.56 19.59 -6.90
CA SER A 45 -10.98 19.67 -6.55
C SER A 45 -11.22 19.66 -5.03
N LEU A 46 -10.30 19.08 -4.26
CA LEU A 46 -10.36 19.03 -2.80
C LEU A 46 -9.54 20.13 -2.12
N TYR A 47 -8.35 20.42 -2.65
CA TYR A 47 -7.33 21.18 -1.90
C TYR A 47 -6.93 22.51 -2.53
N SER A 48 -7.56 22.95 -3.63
CA SER A 48 -7.16 24.18 -4.36
C SER A 48 -7.04 25.43 -3.49
N ASN A 49 -7.88 25.57 -2.47
CA ASN A 49 -7.91 26.74 -1.59
C ASN A 49 -6.95 26.64 -0.39
N HIS A 50 -6.26 25.52 -0.21
CA HIS A 50 -5.32 25.36 0.89
C HIS A 50 -4.02 26.13 0.61
N LEU A 51 -3.52 26.92 1.57
CA LEU A 51 -2.33 27.76 1.38
C LEU A 51 -1.09 26.97 0.94
N ALA A 52 -0.94 25.74 1.44
CA ALA A 52 0.15 24.83 1.09
C ALA A 52 -0.18 23.86 -0.05
N ALA A 53 -1.29 24.04 -0.79
CA ALA A 53 -1.77 23.07 -1.77
C ALA A 53 -0.71 22.69 -2.81
N ASP A 54 0.03 23.67 -3.34
CA ASP A 54 1.06 23.43 -4.34
C ASP A 54 2.24 22.64 -3.79
N ALA A 55 2.72 22.99 -2.61
CA ALA A 55 3.81 22.30 -1.94
C ALA A 55 3.44 20.85 -1.57
N LEU A 56 2.22 20.64 -1.06
CA LEU A 56 1.70 19.31 -0.73
C LEU A 56 1.49 18.44 -1.97
N PHE A 57 1.08 19.04 -3.10
CA PHE A 57 1.00 18.31 -4.36
C PHE A 57 2.38 17.86 -4.87
N GLU A 58 3.38 18.73 -4.74
CA GLU A 58 4.77 18.39 -5.03
C GLU A 58 5.26 17.24 -4.14
N GLN A 59 4.95 17.29 -2.85
CA GLN A 59 5.28 16.23 -1.90
C GLN A 59 4.57 14.91 -2.22
N LEU A 60 3.33 14.95 -2.73
CA LEU A 60 2.63 13.78 -3.23
C LEU A 60 3.40 13.15 -4.41
N LEU A 61 3.83 13.94 -5.40
CA LEU A 61 4.61 13.44 -6.53
C LEU A 61 5.94 12.82 -6.08
N ILE A 62 6.65 13.48 -5.16
CA ILE A 62 7.89 12.94 -4.56
C ILE A 62 7.61 11.60 -3.87
N THR A 63 6.51 11.50 -3.13
CA THR A 63 6.12 10.26 -2.43
C THR A 63 5.85 9.13 -3.41
N LEU A 64 5.17 9.38 -4.53
CA LEU A 64 4.94 8.40 -5.58
C LEU A 64 6.27 7.91 -6.21
N ILE A 65 7.19 8.84 -6.51
CA ILE A 65 8.50 8.52 -7.08
C ILE A 65 9.34 7.66 -6.12
N ARG A 66 9.41 8.06 -4.84
CA ARG A 66 10.11 7.28 -3.81
C ARG A 66 9.51 5.90 -3.63
N GLY A 67 8.17 5.79 -3.65
CA GLY A 67 7.46 4.52 -3.60
C GLY A 67 7.86 3.58 -4.73
N HIS A 68 8.03 4.11 -5.96
CA HIS A 68 8.56 3.34 -7.08
C HIS A 68 10.03 2.94 -6.89
N GLN A 69 10.89 3.88 -6.50
CA GLN A 69 12.32 3.60 -6.26
C GLN A 69 12.54 2.52 -5.19
N GLN A 70 11.71 2.49 -4.15
CA GLN A 70 11.77 1.49 -3.08
C GLN A 70 11.09 0.16 -3.44
N ARG A 71 10.35 0.10 -4.56
CA ARG A 71 9.65 -1.10 -4.99
C ARG A 71 10.63 -2.13 -5.54
N THR A 72 10.65 -3.31 -4.94
CA THR A 72 11.58 -4.40 -5.32
C THR A 72 11.35 -4.87 -6.76
N ARG A 73 12.39 -5.48 -7.34
CA ARG A 73 12.34 -6.01 -8.72
C ARG A 73 11.24 -7.06 -8.89
N GLU A 74 11.02 -7.90 -7.89
CA GLU A 74 9.99 -8.95 -7.89
C GLU A 74 8.60 -8.33 -7.95
N LEU A 75 8.35 -7.27 -7.17
CA LEU A 75 7.07 -6.56 -7.19
C LEU A 75 6.85 -5.80 -8.51
N ARG A 76 7.90 -5.19 -9.08
CA ARG A 76 7.83 -4.56 -10.41
C ARG A 76 7.52 -5.60 -11.51
N ALA A 77 8.11 -6.79 -11.45
CA ALA A 77 7.80 -7.88 -12.37
C ALA A 77 6.34 -8.34 -12.24
N ARG A 78 5.81 -8.41 -11.02
CA ARG A 78 4.39 -8.71 -10.76
C ARG A 78 3.47 -7.61 -11.32
N ASP A 79 3.85 -6.34 -11.25
CA ASP A 79 3.07 -5.26 -11.87
C ASP A 79 2.97 -5.44 -13.38
N ALA A 80 4.09 -5.75 -14.04
CA ALA A 80 4.13 -5.99 -15.48
C ALA A 80 3.25 -7.20 -15.87
N ASN A 81 3.33 -8.29 -15.10
CA ASN A 81 2.49 -9.48 -15.30
C ASN A 81 0.99 -9.15 -15.16
N LYS A 82 0.61 -8.43 -14.10
CA LYS A 82 -0.79 -8.02 -13.86
C LYS A 82 -1.29 -7.06 -14.95
N ALA A 83 -0.48 -6.11 -15.38
CA ALA A 83 -0.82 -5.18 -16.45
C ALA A 83 -1.05 -5.92 -17.78
N ALA A 84 -0.23 -6.90 -18.12
CA ALA A 84 -0.40 -7.73 -19.31
C ALA A 84 -1.68 -8.59 -19.26
N LYS A 85 -2.07 -9.07 -18.08
CA LYS A 85 -3.33 -9.80 -17.85
C LYS A 85 -4.58 -8.91 -17.85
N GLY A 86 -4.43 -7.58 -17.71
CA GLY A 86 -5.54 -6.63 -17.67
C GLY A 86 -6.45 -6.83 -16.46
N GLN A 87 -7.69 -7.27 -16.69
CA GLN A 87 -8.71 -7.46 -15.65
C GLN A 87 -8.52 -8.78 -14.88
N TRP A 88 -7.29 -9.08 -14.45
CA TRP A 88 -6.94 -10.32 -13.75
C TRP A 88 -7.81 -10.59 -12.51
N PHE A 89 -8.27 -9.52 -11.85
CA PHE A 89 -9.12 -9.57 -10.66
C PHE A 89 -10.56 -10.01 -10.94
N LEU A 90 -10.97 -10.12 -12.22
CA LEU A 90 -12.27 -10.68 -12.62
C LEU A 90 -12.17 -12.17 -13.00
N SER A 91 -10.99 -12.78 -12.87
CA SER A 91 -10.80 -14.21 -13.21
C SER A 91 -11.63 -15.12 -12.30
N ASN A 92 -12.31 -16.10 -12.89
CA ASN A 92 -12.99 -17.17 -12.16
C ASN A 92 -12.01 -18.16 -11.49
N GLU A 93 -10.70 -18.02 -11.73
CA GLU A 93 -9.66 -18.78 -11.04
C GLU A 93 -9.31 -18.16 -9.67
N ILE A 94 -9.84 -16.97 -9.33
CA ILE A 94 -9.62 -16.35 -8.03
C ILE A 94 -10.65 -16.89 -7.02
N CYS A 95 -10.15 -17.53 -5.97
CA CYS A 95 -10.94 -17.96 -4.82
C CYS A 95 -10.42 -17.25 -3.56
N GLY A 96 -11.26 -16.38 -3.01
CA GLY A 96 -10.95 -15.54 -1.86
C GLY A 96 -11.35 -16.18 -0.53
N MET A 97 -10.50 -16.02 0.49
CA MET A 97 -10.83 -16.35 1.87
C MET A 97 -10.39 -15.21 2.80
N SER A 98 -11.23 -14.89 3.79
CA SER A 98 -10.90 -13.94 4.86
C SER A 98 -10.67 -14.68 6.18
N LEU A 99 -9.65 -14.31 6.94
CA LEU A 99 -9.39 -14.92 8.25
C LEU A 99 -8.71 -13.97 9.25
N TYR A 100 -8.92 -14.27 10.54
CA TYR A 100 -8.16 -13.71 11.65
C TYR A 100 -6.93 -14.60 11.93
N VAL A 101 -5.72 -14.02 11.96
CA VAL A 101 -4.46 -14.78 12.14
C VAL A 101 -4.46 -15.55 13.45
N ASP A 102 -4.80 -14.88 14.55
CA ASP A 102 -4.85 -15.43 15.91
C ASP A 102 -5.81 -16.63 16.01
N ARG A 103 -6.94 -16.57 15.31
CA ARG A 103 -7.95 -17.63 15.32
C ARG A 103 -7.61 -18.80 14.42
N PHE A 104 -6.94 -18.54 13.31
CA PHE A 104 -6.63 -19.58 12.34
C PHE A 104 -5.34 -20.34 12.66
N CYS A 105 -4.26 -19.62 12.99
CA CYS A 105 -2.96 -20.23 13.21
C CYS A 105 -2.15 -19.61 14.36
N GLY A 106 -2.71 -18.66 15.10
CA GLY A 106 -2.05 -18.00 16.22
C GLY A 106 -1.20 -16.81 15.77
N LYS A 107 -0.16 -17.05 14.97
CA LYS A 107 0.80 -16.01 14.55
C LYS A 107 1.11 -16.03 13.04
N LEU A 108 1.63 -14.91 12.54
CA LEU A 108 1.97 -14.75 11.12
C LEU A 108 3.06 -15.73 10.67
N ASN A 109 4.04 -16.02 11.52
CA ASN A 109 5.13 -16.95 11.22
C ASN A 109 4.65 -18.42 11.07
N ASP A 110 3.48 -18.75 11.62
CA ASP A 110 2.86 -20.09 11.50
C ASP A 110 1.99 -20.23 10.25
N LEU A 111 1.57 -19.12 9.63
CA LEU A 111 0.69 -19.12 8.46
C LEU A 111 1.31 -19.75 7.20
N PRO A 112 2.63 -19.59 6.89
CA PRO A 112 3.27 -20.30 5.78
C PRO A 112 3.05 -21.82 5.79
N ALA A 113 3.05 -22.44 6.97
CA ALA A 113 2.81 -23.89 7.12
C ALA A 113 1.36 -24.29 6.82
N ARG A 114 0.43 -23.33 6.77
CA ARG A 114 -0.99 -23.54 6.43
C ARG A 114 -1.30 -23.30 4.94
N LEU A 115 -0.38 -22.71 4.18
CA LEU A 115 -0.58 -22.46 2.75
C LEU A 115 -0.90 -23.73 1.94
N PRO A 116 -0.29 -24.92 2.19
CA PRO A 116 -0.68 -26.15 1.49
C PRO A 116 -2.15 -26.55 1.70
N TYR A 117 -2.68 -26.31 2.90
CA TYR A 117 -4.10 -26.55 3.17
C TYR A 117 -4.99 -25.58 2.38
N LEU A 118 -4.65 -24.28 2.38
CA LEU A 118 -5.40 -23.27 1.62
C LEU A 118 -5.36 -23.56 0.11
N GLU A 119 -4.20 -23.98 -0.41
CA GLU A 119 -4.03 -24.40 -1.80
C GLU A 119 -4.88 -25.64 -2.13
N SER A 120 -4.95 -26.64 -1.23
CA SER A 120 -5.82 -27.80 -1.42
C SER A 120 -7.32 -27.47 -1.43
N LEU A 121 -7.70 -26.40 -0.73
CA LEU A 121 -9.06 -25.85 -0.74
C LEU A 121 -9.34 -25.03 -2.03
N GLY A 122 -8.31 -24.75 -2.83
CA GLY A 122 -8.39 -23.90 -4.02
C GLY A 122 -8.29 -22.40 -3.73
N VAL A 123 -8.00 -22.00 -2.48
CA VAL A 123 -7.84 -20.58 -2.10
C VAL A 123 -6.52 -20.04 -2.63
N ASN A 124 -6.57 -18.93 -3.36
CA ASN A 124 -5.38 -18.23 -3.85
C ASN A 124 -5.40 -16.72 -3.58
N PHE A 125 -6.42 -16.21 -2.91
CA PHE A 125 -6.51 -14.83 -2.47
C PHE A 125 -6.85 -14.82 -0.98
N LEU A 126 -5.90 -14.42 -0.15
CA LEU A 126 -6.07 -14.40 1.30
C LEU A 126 -6.17 -12.96 1.80
N HIS A 127 -7.31 -12.65 2.39
CA HIS A 127 -7.52 -11.44 3.17
C HIS A 127 -7.27 -11.74 4.64
N ILE A 128 -6.28 -11.07 5.21
CA ILE A 128 -5.96 -11.18 6.62
C ILE A 128 -6.54 -9.94 7.31
N MET A 129 -7.42 -10.17 8.29
CA MET A 129 -8.03 -9.11 9.13
C MET A 129 -6.94 -8.25 9.80
N PRO A 130 -7.27 -7.06 10.34
CA PRO A 130 -6.26 -6.08 10.75
C PRO A 130 -5.18 -6.65 11.70
N ILE A 131 -3.91 -6.51 11.28
CA ILE A 131 -2.73 -7.03 11.99
C ILE A 131 -1.78 -5.93 12.50
N PHE A 132 -2.09 -4.67 12.22
CA PHE A 132 -1.28 -3.54 12.66
C PHE A 132 -1.60 -3.18 14.12
N GLU A 133 -0.65 -2.53 14.78
CA GLU A 133 -0.74 -2.18 16.20
C GLU A 133 -2.02 -1.40 16.48
N SER A 134 -2.74 -1.82 17.51
CA SER A 134 -4.01 -1.22 17.95
C SER A 134 -4.16 -1.35 19.48
N PRO A 135 -4.98 -0.53 20.15
CA PRO A 135 -5.14 -0.58 21.61
C PRO A 135 -5.67 -1.93 22.10
N ALA A 136 -5.10 -2.47 23.17
CA ALA A 136 -5.61 -3.69 23.76
C ALA A 136 -7.03 -3.48 24.33
N GLY A 137 -7.96 -4.38 24.03
CA GLY A 137 -9.32 -4.41 24.61
C GLY A 137 -10.33 -3.44 23.99
N GLU A 138 -9.87 -2.43 23.26
CA GLU A 138 -10.73 -1.39 22.64
C GLU A 138 -10.35 -1.08 21.18
N SER A 139 -9.86 -2.10 20.46
CA SER A 139 -9.35 -1.95 19.09
C SER A 139 -10.40 -2.00 17.97
N ASP A 140 -11.69 -2.22 18.28
CA ASP A 140 -12.73 -2.57 17.30
C ASP A 140 -12.26 -3.70 16.36
N GLY A 141 -11.82 -4.83 16.93
CA GLY A 141 -11.27 -5.94 16.14
C GLY A 141 -9.94 -5.66 15.43
N GLY A 142 -9.28 -4.54 15.73
CA GLY A 142 -8.02 -4.11 15.12
C GLY A 142 -8.14 -2.93 14.17
N TYR A 143 -9.36 -2.43 13.93
CA TYR A 143 -9.62 -1.27 13.06
C TYR A 143 -9.25 0.08 13.69
N ALA A 144 -9.15 0.18 15.02
CA ALA A 144 -8.58 1.35 15.68
C ALA A 144 -7.04 1.30 15.65
N VAL A 145 -6.44 1.66 14.51
CA VAL A 145 -4.99 1.54 14.27
C VAL A 145 -4.19 2.61 15.03
N SER A 146 -3.19 2.17 15.81
CA SER A 146 -2.22 3.00 16.54
C SER A 146 -0.92 3.23 15.75
N ASP A 147 -0.49 2.28 14.92
CA ASP A 147 0.65 2.45 14.02
C ASP A 147 0.47 1.61 12.73
N PHE A 148 0.29 2.28 11.59
CA PHE A 148 0.14 1.65 10.27
C PHE A 148 1.40 0.95 9.74
N ARG A 149 2.54 1.10 10.40
CA ARG A 149 3.84 0.55 9.97
C ARG A 149 4.32 -0.59 10.85
N LYS A 150 3.68 -0.82 11.99
CA LYS A 150 4.09 -1.81 12.98
C LYS A 150 3.03 -2.89 13.14
N VAL A 151 3.42 -4.13 12.83
CA VAL A 151 2.60 -5.31 13.13
C VAL A 151 2.46 -5.42 14.64
N ASP A 152 1.25 -5.73 15.10
CA ASP A 152 0.96 -5.94 16.50
C ASP A 152 1.72 -7.18 17.03
N GLN A 153 2.34 -7.05 18.20
CA GLN A 153 3.13 -8.13 18.81
C GLN A 153 2.34 -9.43 19.03
N ARG A 154 1.01 -9.33 19.13
CA ARG A 154 0.10 -10.50 19.18
C ARG A 154 0.26 -11.39 17.95
N PHE A 155 0.49 -10.81 16.78
CA PHE A 155 0.60 -11.52 15.50
C PHE A 155 2.04 -11.77 15.06
N GLY A 156 3.00 -10.97 15.52
CA GLY A 156 4.43 -11.13 15.24
C GLY A 156 5.10 -9.82 14.86
N THR A 157 5.91 -9.85 13.81
CA THR A 157 6.71 -8.71 13.33
C THR A 157 6.40 -8.36 11.87
N ILE A 158 6.88 -7.19 11.43
CA ILE A 158 6.80 -6.81 10.01
C ILE A 158 7.60 -7.77 9.11
N ASP A 159 8.66 -8.40 9.65
CA ASP A 159 9.46 -9.37 8.90
C ASP A 159 8.73 -10.71 8.76
N ASP A 160 7.91 -11.11 9.73
CA ASP A 160 7.02 -12.27 9.60
C ASP A 160 5.98 -12.03 8.50
N LEU A 161 5.41 -10.82 8.42
CA LEU A 161 4.49 -10.44 7.33
C LEU A 161 5.19 -10.46 5.97
N ARG A 162 6.42 -9.96 5.87
CA ARG A 162 7.23 -10.00 4.63
C ARG A 162 7.56 -11.44 4.24
N ALA A 163 7.90 -12.30 5.19
CA ALA A 163 8.18 -13.71 4.95
C ALA A 163 6.93 -14.43 4.42
N LEU A 164 5.78 -14.22 5.06
CA LEU A 164 4.49 -14.72 4.60
C LEU A 164 4.17 -14.24 3.17
N GLN A 165 4.30 -12.93 2.92
CA GLN A 165 4.07 -12.36 1.58
C GLN A 165 4.93 -13.07 0.53
N LYS A 166 6.22 -13.31 0.82
CA LYS A 166 7.14 -13.99 -0.09
C LYS A 166 6.72 -15.45 -0.32
N SER A 167 6.35 -16.19 0.72
CA SER A 167 5.86 -17.57 0.60
C SER A 167 4.57 -17.66 -0.24
N MET A 168 3.64 -16.75 -0.03
CA MET A 168 2.41 -16.66 -0.82
C MET A 168 2.70 -16.32 -2.29
N GLN A 169 3.61 -15.39 -2.55
CA GLN A 169 4.00 -15.03 -3.92
C GLN A 169 4.62 -16.19 -4.70
N GLN A 170 5.40 -17.06 -4.05
CA GLN A 170 5.97 -18.28 -4.65
C GLN A 170 4.89 -19.29 -5.07
N LYS A 171 3.71 -19.22 -4.46
CA LYS A 171 2.53 -20.04 -4.77
C LYS A 171 1.51 -19.32 -5.66
N GLU A 172 1.92 -18.21 -6.28
CA GLU A 172 1.06 -17.34 -7.09
C GLU A 172 -0.19 -16.80 -6.35
N MET A 173 -0.17 -16.78 -5.02
CA MET A 173 -1.26 -16.28 -4.20
C MET A 173 -1.23 -14.75 -4.08
N TYR A 174 -2.37 -14.19 -3.67
CA TYR A 174 -2.57 -12.78 -3.36
C TYR A 174 -2.77 -12.59 -1.86
N LEU A 175 -2.06 -11.63 -1.28
CA LEU A 175 -2.25 -11.16 0.09
C LEU A 175 -3.00 -9.83 0.05
N MET A 176 -4.10 -9.75 0.80
CA MET A 176 -4.87 -8.53 1.04
C MET A 176 -4.83 -8.17 2.52
N LEU A 177 -4.65 -6.87 2.77
CA LEU A 177 -4.65 -6.25 4.10
C LEU A 177 -5.61 -5.08 4.09
N ASP A 178 -6.22 -4.79 5.23
CA ASP A 178 -6.98 -3.56 5.45
C ASP A 178 -6.08 -2.32 5.45
N ILE A 179 -6.60 -1.21 4.91
CA ILE A 179 -6.02 0.13 5.06
C ILE A 179 -7.12 1.05 5.60
N VAL A 180 -7.04 1.36 6.90
CA VAL A 180 -8.03 2.20 7.58
C VAL A 180 -7.70 3.68 7.36
N LEU A 181 -8.27 4.27 6.31
CA LEU A 181 -7.99 5.67 5.94
C LEU A 181 -8.86 6.70 6.66
N ASN A 182 -10.06 6.31 7.10
CA ASN A 182 -11.06 7.25 7.64
C ASN A 182 -10.71 7.75 9.06
N HIS A 183 -10.03 6.93 9.86
CA HIS A 183 -9.78 7.22 11.26
C HIS A 183 -8.51 6.51 11.76
N THR A 184 -8.02 6.94 12.92
CA THR A 184 -6.94 6.30 13.67
C THR A 184 -7.36 6.14 15.13
N SER A 185 -6.67 5.29 15.88
CA SER A 185 -6.85 5.19 17.33
C SER A 185 -6.44 6.50 18.03
N HIS A 186 -7.04 6.78 19.18
CA HIS A 186 -6.62 7.87 20.06
C HIS A 186 -5.19 7.69 20.62
N HIS A 187 -4.62 6.48 20.54
CA HIS A 187 -3.21 6.19 20.83
C HIS A 187 -2.27 6.43 19.64
N HIS A 188 -2.79 6.69 18.44
CA HIS A 188 -1.95 6.98 17.27
C HIS A 188 -1.12 8.25 17.49
N GLU A 189 0.12 8.28 17.01
CA GLU A 189 1.06 9.40 17.20
C GLU A 189 0.42 10.75 16.82
N TRP A 190 -0.26 10.79 15.67
CA TRP A 190 -1.01 11.97 15.20
C TRP A 190 -2.08 12.44 16.19
N ALA A 191 -2.86 11.53 16.77
CA ALA A 191 -3.91 11.87 17.73
C ALA A 191 -3.31 12.40 19.05
N VAL A 192 -2.23 11.78 19.52
CA VAL A 192 -1.51 12.21 20.72
C VAL A 192 -0.89 13.60 20.53
N LYS A 193 -0.27 13.86 19.38
CA LYS A 193 0.30 15.16 19.02
C LYS A 193 -0.77 16.24 18.89
N ALA A 194 -1.88 15.95 18.18
CA ALA A 194 -3.00 16.87 18.04
C ALA A 194 -3.61 17.25 19.41
N LYS A 195 -3.79 16.28 20.32
CA LYS A 195 -4.29 16.54 21.68
C LYS A 195 -3.36 17.42 22.51
N LYS A 196 -2.05 17.37 22.23
CA LYS A 196 -1.03 18.22 22.86
C LYS A 196 -0.92 19.61 22.24
N GLY A 197 -1.65 19.88 21.14
CA GLY A 197 -1.56 21.14 20.41
C GLY A 197 -0.26 21.29 19.61
N ASP A 198 0.36 20.18 19.21
CA ASP A 198 1.55 20.20 18.34
C ASP A 198 1.16 20.80 16.97
N PRO A 199 1.77 21.93 16.54
CA PRO A 199 1.45 22.53 15.25
C PRO A 199 1.94 21.64 14.10
N VAL A 200 1.15 21.61 13.01
CA VAL A 200 1.46 20.89 11.76
C VAL A 200 2.41 21.69 10.88
#